data_AF-A0A7X8YH03-F1
#
_entry.id   AF-A0A7X8YH03-F1
#
_cell.length_a   1.000
_cell.length_b   1.000
_cell.length_c   1.000
_cell.angle_alpha   90.00
_cell.angle_beta   90.00
_cell.angle_gamma   90.00
#
_symmetry.space_group_name_H-M   'P 1'
#
loop_
_entity.id
_entity.type
_entity.pdbx_description
1 polymer ?
#
loop_
_entity_poly.entity_id
_entity_poly.type
_entity_poly.pdbx_seq_one_letter_code
_entity_poly.pdbx_strand_id
1 'polypeptide(L)'
;MSLNLHQGWVLVITIMLHGCVSGTMTQTAQATFTAKADLLHETQDYPQLITHYKTYLKQNRDDVTIQMALIDAYLLANDLDSADFHYQRLNKQSQTSAEGYWLGAKIAFAKNQLDVAIELGTQALALRPDFAEVENLLGMAHASKGDMNRAWHYFYAARENLFDDATIKNNLAVIDILLKDYQLAISRLEPLYQAGRRDDTLIANLALAYAKAGHYEPFQALYINRYNASEREALFVALRMAVTNGAPSSVESP
;
A
#
# COMPACT_ATOMS: atom_id res chain seq x y z
N MET A 1 11.27 -3.90 -96.79
CA MET A 1 12.17 -4.41 -95.73
C MET A 1 12.25 -3.34 -94.65
N SER A 2 11.43 -3.45 -93.62
CA SER A 2 11.39 -2.53 -92.47
C SER A 2 11.57 -3.35 -91.20
N LEU A 3 12.64 -3.07 -90.45
CA LEU A 3 12.93 -3.68 -89.15
C LEU A 3 12.02 -3.06 -88.07
N ASN A 4 11.27 -3.91 -87.36
CA ASN A 4 10.43 -3.52 -86.23
C ASN A 4 11.24 -3.44 -84.94
N LEU A 5 11.04 -2.35 -84.20
CA LEU A 5 11.56 -2.11 -82.86
C LEU A 5 10.92 -3.05 -81.83
N HIS A 6 11.74 -3.72 -81.01
CA HIS A 6 11.30 -4.39 -79.78
C HIS A 6 11.22 -3.36 -78.64
N GLN A 7 10.02 -3.06 -78.15
CA GLN A 7 9.81 -2.40 -76.86
C GLN A 7 9.81 -3.47 -75.75
N GLY A 8 10.81 -3.44 -74.87
CA GLY A 8 10.83 -4.21 -73.63
C GLY A 8 10.12 -3.44 -72.52
N TRP A 9 9.04 -4.01 -71.97
CA TRP A 9 8.36 -3.49 -70.79
C TRP A 9 9.12 -3.95 -69.52
N VAL A 10 9.72 -3.02 -68.79
CA VAL A 10 10.24 -3.29 -67.44
C VAL A 10 9.11 -3.08 -66.44
N LEU A 11 8.59 -4.19 -65.89
CA LEU A 11 7.61 -4.17 -64.81
C LEU A 11 8.35 -3.93 -63.49
N VAL A 12 8.34 -2.70 -62.99
CA VAL A 12 8.86 -2.38 -61.65
C VAL A 12 7.79 -2.75 -60.61
N ILE A 13 7.94 -3.93 -60.00
CA ILE A 13 7.13 -4.34 -58.86
C ILE A 13 7.62 -3.56 -57.62
N THR A 14 6.85 -2.55 -57.22
CA THR A 14 7.10 -1.80 -55.99
C THR A 14 6.52 -2.60 -54.82
N ILE A 15 7.38 -3.31 -54.09
CA ILE A 15 7.00 -4.00 -52.87
C ILE A 15 6.80 -2.93 -51.78
N MET A 16 5.54 -2.54 -51.53
CA MET A 16 5.19 -1.75 -50.36
C MET A 16 5.19 -2.66 -49.11
N LEU A 17 6.33 -2.72 -48.43
CA LEU A 17 6.44 -3.25 -47.07
C LEU A 17 5.60 -2.39 -46.13
N HIS A 18 4.37 -2.81 -45.85
CA HIS A 18 3.59 -2.31 -44.73
C HIS A 18 4.14 -2.92 -43.44
N GLY A 19 5.18 -2.30 -42.89
CA GLY A 19 5.63 -2.58 -41.53
C GLY A 19 4.62 -2.00 -40.54
N CYS A 20 3.69 -2.82 -40.04
CA CYS A 20 2.99 -2.51 -38.80
C CYS A 20 4.00 -2.63 -37.65
N VAL A 21 4.62 -1.50 -37.27
CA VAL A 21 5.39 -1.40 -36.03
C VAL A 21 4.37 -1.26 -34.89
N SER A 22 3.78 -2.38 -34.48
CA SER A 22 3.21 -2.49 -33.14
C SER A 22 4.37 -2.35 -32.14
N GLY A 23 4.35 -1.27 -31.37
CA GLY A 23 5.45 -0.78 -30.53
C GLY A 23 5.78 -1.66 -29.32
N THR A 24 6.24 -2.88 -29.55
CA THR A 24 6.85 -3.70 -28.49
C THR A 24 8.28 -3.23 -28.26
N MET A 25 8.61 -2.84 -27.01
CA MET A 25 9.98 -2.57 -26.60
C MET A 25 10.89 -3.76 -26.95
N THR A 26 12.14 -3.47 -27.35
CA THR A 26 13.14 -4.52 -27.47
C THR A 26 13.40 -5.13 -26.09
N GLN A 27 13.74 -6.42 -26.03
CA GLN A 27 13.98 -7.12 -24.77
C GLN A 27 15.03 -6.42 -23.89
N THR A 28 16.07 -5.84 -24.51
CA THR A 28 17.09 -5.03 -23.83
C THR A 28 16.53 -3.72 -23.26
N ALA A 29 15.65 -3.03 -24.00
CA ALA A 29 15.01 -1.80 -23.54
C ALA A 29 14.04 -2.08 -22.38
N GLN A 30 13.29 -3.19 -22.44
CA GLN A 30 12.41 -3.62 -21.36
C GLN A 30 13.20 -3.94 -20.08
N ALA A 31 14.29 -4.70 -20.18
CA ALA A 31 15.14 -5.04 -19.04
C ALA A 31 15.80 -3.80 -18.40
N THR A 32 16.19 -2.83 -19.22
CA THR A 32 16.77 -1.56 -18.72
C THR A 32 15.71 -0.70 -18.04
N PHE A 33 14.48 -0.70 -18.55
CA PHE A 33 13.35 0.00 -17.95
C PHE A 33 13.01 -0.57 -16.57
N THR A 34 12.91 -1.89 -16.44
CA THR A 34 12.59 -2.55 -15.16
C THR A 34 13.71 -2.36 -14.14
N ALA A 35 14.97 -2.63 -14.52
CA ALA A 35 16.11 -2.48 -13.62
C ALA A 35 16.23 -1.06 -13.05
N LYS A 36 15.93 -0.04 -13.87
CA LYS A 36 15.89 1.35 -13.39
C LYS A 36 14.72 1.61 -12.43
N ALA A 37 13.54 1.07 -12.70
CA ALA A 37 12.39 1.21 -11.81
C ALA A 37 12.67 0.56 -10.44
N ASP A 38 13.23 -0.64 -10.45
CA ASP A 38 13.59 -1.40 -9.24
C ASP A 38 14.60 -0.61 -8.40
N LEU A 39 15.67 -0.10 -9.04
CA LEU A 39 16.68 0.74 -8.36
C LEU A 39 16.04 1.97 -7.71
N LEU A 40 15.20 2.70 -8.45
CA LEU A 40 14.55 3.91 -7.94
C LEU A 40 13.60 3.60 -6.78
N HIS A 41 12.92 2.46 -6.83
CA HIS A 41 12.06 1.98 -5.75
C HIS A 41 12.88 1.60 -4.51
N GLU A 42 13.99 0.87 -4.68
CA GLU A 42 14.89 0.50 -3.59
C GLU A 42 15.54 1.70 -2.91
N THR A 43 15.94 2.71 -3.70
CA THR A 43 16.49 3.97 -3.15
C THR A 43 15.41 4.95 -2.69
N GLN A 44 14.13 4.57 -2.78
CA GLN A 44 12.97 5.41 -2.44
C GLN A 44 12.94 6.76 -3.16
N ASP A 45 13.50 6.85 -4.36
CA ASP A 45 13.48 8.05 -5.19
C ASP A 45 12.18 8.08 -6.01
N TYR A 46 11.08 8.25 -5.28
CA TYR A 46 9.74 8.26 -5.87
C TYR A 46 9.54 9.38 -6.91
N PRO A 47 10.10 10.60 -6.77
CA PRO A 47 10.02 11.62 -7.82
C PRO A 47 10.61 11.16 -9.16
N GLN A 48 11.79 10.53 -9.14
CA GLN A 48 12.38 9.97 -10.36
C GLN A 48 11.61 8.74 -10.86
N LEU A 49 11.10 7.88 -9.97
CA LEU A 49 10.28 6.73 -10.33
C LEU A 49 9.00 7.14 -11.08
N ILE A 50 8.28 8.14 -10.55
CA ILE A 50 7.10 8.74 -11.17
C ILE A 50 7.44 9.30 -12.56
N THR A 51 8.57 10.03 -12.67
CA THR A 51 9.03 10.59 -13.95
C THR A 51 9.35 9.49 -14.97
N HIS A 52 9.98 8.41 -14.52
CA HIS A 52 10.33 7.24 -15.33
C HIS A 52 9.06 6.57 -15.89
N TYR A 53 8.08 6.27 -15.04
CA TYR A 53 6.79 5.70 -15.48
C TYR A 53 5.99 6.63 -16.39
N LYS A 54 5.91 7.92 -16.07
CA LYS A 54 5.20 8.89 -16.94
C LYS A 54 5.84 9.01 -18.32
N THR A 55 7.17 8.94 -18.39
CA THR A 55 7.88 9.01 -19.67
C THR A 55 7.57 7.80 -20.54
N TYR A 56 7.53 6.61 -19.95
CA TYR A 56 7.12 5.38 -20.62
C TYR A 56 5.66 5.45 -21.11
N LEU A 57 4.74 5.85 -20.24
CA LEU A 57 3.31 5.92 -20.55
C LEU A 57 2.96 6.98 -21.60
N LYS A 58 3.85 7.93 -21.93
CA LYS A 58 3.64 8.83 -23.07
C LYS A 58 3.57 8.07 -24.41
N GLN A 59 4.32 6.97 -24.52
CA GLN A 59 4.40 6.14 -25.71
C GLN A 59 3.50 4.91 -25.61
N ASN A 60 3.27 4.41 -24.39
CA ASN A 60 2.50 3.20 -24.10
C ASN A 60 1.29 3.52 -23.23
N ARG A 61 0.34 4.30 -23.77
CA ARG A 61 -0.74 4.92 -22.98
C ARG A 61 -1.63 3.92 -22.25
N ASP A 62 -1.81 2.73 -22.81
CA ASP A 62 -2.78 1.73 -22.35
C ASP A 62 -2.13 0.59 -21.54
N ASP A 63 -0.86 0.72 -21.15
CA ASP A 63 -0.19 -0.25 -20.29
C ASP A 63 -0.71 -0.13 -18.84
N VAL A 64 -1.72 -0.93 -18.53
CA VAL A 64 -2.39 -0.98 -17.21
C VAL A 64 -1.42 -1.30 -16.08
N THR A 65 -0.46 -2.19 -16.32
CA THR A 65 0.53 -2.58 -15.29
C THR A 65 1.37 -1.38 -14.88
N ILE A 66 1.87 -0.60 -15.84
CA ILE A 66 2.65 0.60 -15.55
C ILE A 66 1.78 1.75 -15.06
N GLN A 67 0.51 1.84 -15.46
CA GLN A 67 -0.44 2.78 -14.85
C GLN A 67 -0.66 2.48 -13.35
N MET A 68 -0.84 1.21 -12.99
CA MET A 68 -0.94 0.78 -11.58
C MET A 68 0.35 1.07 -10.81
N ALA A 69 1.52 0.77 -11.40
CA ALA A 69 2.81 1.07 -10.80
C ALA A 69 3.02 2.58 -10.58
N LEU A 70 2.51 3.43 -11.48
CA LEU A 70 2.52 4.88 -11.32
C LEU A 70 1.61 5.33 -10.16
N ILE A 71 0.42 4.75 -10.02
CA ILE A 71 -0.49 5.04 -8.90
C ILE A 71 0.20 4.66 -7.57
N ASP A 72 0.83 3.49 -7.51
CA ASP A 72 1.54 3.05 -6.32
C ASP A 72 2.75 3.94 -6.00
N ALA A 73 3.51 4.38 -7.01
CA ALA A 73 4.59 5.33 -6.82
C ALA A 73 4.12 6.68 -6.27
N TYR A 74 2.93 7.16 -6.68
CA TYR A 74 2.31 8.34 -6.09
C TYR A 74 1.88 8.12 -4.63
N LEU A 75 1.34 6.95 -4.29
CA LEU A 75 1.04 6.58 -2.89
C LEU A 75 2.30 6.55 -2.03
N LEU A 76 3.39 5.97 -2.53
CA LEU A 76 4.69 5.93 -1.83
C LEU A 76 5.28 7.34 -1.63
N ALA A 77 5.06 8.24 -2.59
CA ALA A 77 5.42 9.66 -2.48
C ALA A 77 4.46 10.47 -1.57
N ASN A 78 3.41 9.85 -1.02
CA ASN A 78 2.33 10.49 -0.27
C ASN A 78 1.60 11.60 -1.07
N ASP A 79 1.60 11.52 -2.40
CA ASP A 79 0.84 12.38 -3.29
C ASP A 79 -0.51 11.72 -3.60
N LEU A 80 -1.41 11.81 -2.62
CA LEU A 80 -2.73 11.17 -2.67
C LEU A 80 -3.62 11.75 -3.78
N ASP A 81 -3.46 13.04 -4.10
CA ASP A 81 -4.24 13.72 -5.14
C ASP A 81 -3.89 13.16 -6.53
N SER A 82 -2.60 13.01 -6.83
CA SER A 82 -2.18 12.39 -8.08
C SER A 82 -2.54 10.90 -8.14
N ALA A 83 -2.39 10.16 -7.04
CA ALA A 83 -2.77 8.75 -6.97
C ALA A 83 -4.26 8.57 -7.28
N ASP A 84 -5.14 9.34 -6.64
CA ASP A 84 -6.59 9.30 -6.88
C ASP A 84 -6.92 9.70 -8.32
N PHE A 85 -6.34 10.79 -8.84
CA PHE A 85 -6.57 11.21 -10.22
C PHE A 85 -6.25 10.08 -11.23
N HIS A 86 -5.11 9.41 -11.08
CA HIS A 86 -4.71 8.32 -11.96
C HIS A 86 -5.57 7.07 -11.75
N TYR A 87 -5.94 6.75 -10.51
CA TYR A 87 -6.85 5.65 -10.21
C TYR A 87 -8.24 5.84 -10.83
N GLN A 88 -8.83 7.04 -10.73
CA GLN A 88 -10.13 7.33 -11.35
C GLN A 88 -10.11 7.15 -12.87
N ARG A 89 -8.98 7.42 -13.52
CA ARG A 89 -8.82 7.19 -14.96
C ARG A 89 -8.73 5.71 -15.29
N LEU A 90 -7.95 4.95 -14.53
CA LEU A 90 -7.85 3.50 -14.69
C LEU A 90 -9.20 2.81 -14.47
N ASN A 91 -9.93 3.17 -13.41
CA ASN A 91 -11.20 2.55 -13.08
C ASN A 91 -12.28 2.80 -14.14
N LYS A 92 -12.30 3.99 -14.77
CA LYS A 92 -13.21 4.30 -15.89
C LYS A 92 -13.01 3.40 -17.12
N GLN A 93 -11.84 2.79 -17.26
CA GLN A 93 -11.55 1.85 -18.35
C GLN A 93 -12.11 0.44 -18.07
N SER A 94 -12.71 0.21 -16.88
CA SER A 94 -13.27 -1.08 -16.45
C SER A 94 -12.25 -2.23 -16.48
N GLN A 95 -10.97 -1.91 -16.25
CA GLN A 95 -9.84 -2.85 -16.29
C GLN A 95 -9.37 -3.26 -14.89
N THR A 96 -10.29 -3.38 -13.93
CA THR A 96 -9.92 -3.51 -12.51
C THR A 96 -9.64 -4.97 -12.14
N SER A 97 -8.36 -5.28 -11.88
CA SER A 97 -7.90 -6.53 -11.29
C SER A 97 -7.97 -6.47 -9.75
N ALA A 98 -7.59 -7.56 -9.07
CA ALA A 98 -7.43 -7.55 -7.61
C ALA A 98 -6.46 -6.45 -7.15
N GLU A 99 -5.36 -6.26 -7.88
CA GLU A 99 -4.34 -5.23 -7.63
C GLU A 99 -4.90 -3.81 -7.88
N GLY A 100 -5.74 -3.65 -8.91
CA GLY A 100 -6.44 -2.39 -9.17
C GLY A 100 -7.36 -2.01 -8.00
N TYR A 101 -8.17 -2.97 -7.52
CA TYR A 101 -9.03 -2.75 -6.35
C TYR A 101 -8.24 -2.50 -5.07
N TRP A 102 -7.12 -3.20 -4.89
CA TRP A 102 -6.19 -2.96 -3.80
C TRP A 102 -5.66 -1.53 -3.76
N LEU A 103 -5.22 -0.99 -4.91
CA LEU A 103 -4.76 0.41 -5.00
C LEU A 103 -5.87 1.39 -4.64
N GLY A 104 -7.08 1.16 -5.14
CA GLY A 104 -8.26 1.95 -4.77
C GLY A 104 -8.55 1.91 -3.27
N ALA A 105 -8.48 0.73 -2.66
CA ALA A 105 -8.67 0.55 -1.23
C ALA A 105 -7.60 1.29 -0.41
N LYS A 106 -6.32 1.25 -0.83
CA LYS A 106 -5.23 2.04 -0.22
C LYS A 106 -5.52 3.55 -0.27
N ILE A 107 -5.92 4.06 -1.43
CA ILE A 107 -6.24 5.48 -1.62
C ILE A 107 -7.41 5.89 -0.72
N ALA A 108 -8.50 5.11 -0.73
CA ALA A 108 -9.68 5.37 0.08
C ALA A 108 -9.34 5.33 1.58
N PHE A 109 -8.55 4.35 2.03
CA PHE A 109 -8.12 4.25 3.42
C PHE A 109 -7.26 5.45 3.83
N ALA A 110 -6.29 5.86 3.00
CA ALA A 110 -5.46 7.04 3.26
C ALA A 110 -6.27 8.35 3.33
N LYS A 111 -7.39 8.43 2.60
CA LYS A 111 -8.34 9.56 2.65
C LYS A 111 -9.37 9.43 3.78
N ASN A 112 -9.24 8.43 4.66
CA ASN A 112 -10.18 8.10 5.73
C ASN A 112 -11.61 7.80 5.23
N GLN A 113 -11.75 7.34 3.98
CA GLN A 113 -13.00 6.92 3.36
C GLN A 113 -13.22 5.43 3.65
N LEU A 114 -13.41 5.09 4.93
CA LEU A 114 -13.34 3.71 5.42
C LEU A 114 -14.36 2.77 4.76
N ASP A 115 -15.58 3.22 4.49
CA ASP A 115 -16.59 2.41 3.80
C ASP A 115 -16.18 2.05 2.38
N VAL A 116 -15.61 3.02 1.65
CA VAL A 116 -15.12 2.82 0.28
C VAL A 116 -13.90 1.88 0.28
N ALA A 117 -13.00 2.04 1.25
CA ALA A 117 -11.85 1.15 1.41
C ALA A 117 -12.28 -0.30 1.65
N ILE A 118 -13.32 -0.50 2.49
CA ILE A 118 -13.88 -1.82 2.77
C ILE A 118 -14.54 -2.42 1.52
N GLU A 119 -15.33 -1.64 0.79
CA GLU A 119 -15.96 -2.10 -0.45
C GLU A 119 -14.93 -2.55 -1.48
N LEU A 120 -13.94 -1.70 -1.78
CA LEU A 120 -12.90 -2.00 -2.76
C LEU A 120 -12.02 -3.17 -2.31
N GLY A 121 -11.65 -3.24 -1.03
CA GLY A 121 -10.91 -4.38 -0.49
C GLY A 121 -11.70 -5.68 -0.59
N THR A 122 -13.02 -5.64 -0.36
CA THR A 122 -13.89 -6.82 -0.53
C THR A 122 -13.94 -7.26 -2.01
N GLN A 123 -13.99 -6.31 -2.95
CA GLN A 123 -13.92 -6.62 -4.39
C GLN A 123 -12.56 -7.21 -4.78
N ALA A 124 -11.46 -6.73 -4.19
CA ALA A 124 -10.14 -7.33 -4.39
C ALA A 124 -10.10 -8.80 -3.91
N LEU A 125 -10.64 -9.08 -2.71
CA LEU A 125 -10.72 -10.45 -2.17
C LEU A 125 -11.66 -11.36 -2.96
N ALA A 126 -12.71 -10.81 -3.57
CA ALA A 126 -13.58 -11.59 -4.45
C ALA A 126 -12.83 -12.10 -5.71
N LEU A 127 -11.82 -11.36 -6.17
CA LEU A 127 -10.97 -11.75 -7.30
C LEU A 127 -9.77 -12.60 -6.88
N ARG A 128 -9.17 -12.29 -5.73
CA ARG A 128 -8.03 -13.01 -5.15
C ARG A 128 -8.27 -13.25 -3.65
N PRO A 129 -8.83 -14.40 -3.26
CA PRO A 129 -9.25 -14.67 -1.88
C PRO A 129 -8.11 -14.74 -0.85
N ASP A 130 -6.87 -14.97 -1.28
CA ASP A 130 -5.67 -15.12 -0.45
C ASP A 130 -4.78 -13.86 -0.46
N PHE A 131 -5.38 -12.68 -0.67
CA PHE A 131 -4.64 -11.42 -0.75
C PHE A 131 -4.38 -10.83 0.65
N ALA A 132 -3.33 -11.31 1.30
CA ALA A 132 -3.00 -11.00 2.69
C ALA A 132 -2.84 -9.49 2.99
N GLU A 133 -2.28 -8.71 2.06
CA GLU A 133 -2.17 -7.24 2.19
C GLU A 133 -3.54 -6.56 2.26
N VAL A 134 -4.51 -7.04 1.47
CA VAL A 134 -5.88 -6.52 1.46
C VAL A 134 -6.58 -6.90 2.75
N GLU A 135 -6.45 -8.14 3.21
CA GLU A 135 -7.01 -8.58 4.49
C GLU A 135 -6.47 -7.72 5.63
N ASN A 136 -5.16 -7.46 5.67
CA ASN A 136 -4.58 -6.56 6.65
C ASN A 136 -5.18 -5.14 6.59
N LEU A 137 -5.38 -4.57 5.40
CA LEU A 137 -6.04 -3.26 5.25
C LEU A 137 -7.50 -3.27 5.69
N LEU A 138 -8.26 -4.32 5.37
CA LEU A 138 -9.63 -4.48 5.85
C LEU A 138 -9.67 -4.57 7.38
N GLY A 139 -8.71 -5.27 7.98
CA GLY A 139 -8.51 -5.31 9.42
C GLY A 139 -8.34 -3.91 10.01
N MET A 140 -7.43 -3.11 9.43
CA MET A 140 -7.21 -1.73 9.85
C MET A 140 -8.45 -0.85 9.64
N ALA A 141 -9.15 -0.98 8.51
CA ALA A 141 -10.36 -0.21 8.22
C ALA A 141 -11.49 -0.51 9.21
N HIS A 142 -11.70 -1.77 9.56
CA HIS A 142 -12.67 -2.17 10.57
C HIS A 142 -12.29 -1.69 11.98
N ALA A 143 -11.00 -1.75 12.34
CA ALA A 143 -10.51 -1.23 13.61
C ALA A 143 -10.78 0.28 13.73
N SER A 144 -10.49 1.06 12.68
CA SER A 144 -10.76 2.50 12.63
C SER A 144 -12.26 2.84 12.72
N LYS A 145 -13.13 1.93 12.26
CA LYS A 145 -14.59 2.04 12.44
C LYS A 145 -15.10 1.61 13.82
N GLY A 146 -14.24 1.02 14.66
CA GLY A 146 -14.63 0.48 15.95
C GLY A 146 -15.12 -0.98 15.92
N ASP A 147 -15.13 -1.64 14.77
CA ASP A 147 -15.54 -3.04 14.64
C ASP A 147 -14.36 -3.99 14.93
N MET A 148 -14.08 -4.17 16.22
CA MET A 148 -12.93 -4.97 16.68
C MET A 148 -13.04 -6.45 16.29
N ASN A 149 -14.27 -6.97 16.19
CA ASN A 149 -14.50 -8.37 15.82
C ASN A 149 -14.10 -8.63 14.37
N ARG A 150 -14.55 -7.79 13.44
CA ARG A 150 -14.13 -7.90 12.03
C ARG A 150 -12.65 -7.59 11.85
N ALA A 151 -12.14 -6.60 12.58
CA ALA A 151 -10.72 -6.27 12.54
C ALA A 151 -9.85 -7.49 12.90
N TRP A 152 -10.17 -8.14 14.02
CA TRP A 152 -9.47 -9.34 14.47
C TRP A 152 -9.57 -10.47 13.44
N HIS A 153 -10.76 -10.72 12.89
CA HIS A 153 -10.97 -11.75 11.87
C HIS A 153 -10.06 -11.54 10.65
N TYR A 154 -10.01 -10.32 10.12
CA TYR A 154 -9.19 -10.01 8.96
C TYR A 154 -7.67 -10.04 9.26
N PHE A 155 -7.23 -9.59 10.43
CA PHE A 155 -5.82 -9.74 10.82
C PHE A 155 -5.43 -11.22 10.98
N TYR A 156 -6.33 -12.05 11.49
CA TYR A 156 -6.10 -13.49 11.57
C TYR A 156 -6.03 -14.12 10.19
N ALA A 157 -6.95 -13.77 9.27
CA ALA A 157 -6.92 -14.24 7.89
C ALA A 157 -5.63 -13.85 7.16
N ALA A 158 -5.20 -12.59 7.28
CA ALA A 158 -3.93 -12.11 6.73
C ALA A 158 -2.74 -12.94 7.24
N ARG A 159 -2.77 -13.35 8.51
CA ARG A 159 -1.74 -14.20 9.11
C ARG A 159 -1.74 -15.62 8.53
N GLU A 160 -2.91 -16.23 8.36
CA GLU A 160 -3.06 -17.55 7.73
C GLU A 160 -2.55 -17.51 6.28
N ASN A 161 -2.74 -16.38 5.59
CA ASN A 161 -2.20 -16.11 4.25
C ASN A 161 -0.76 -15.57 4.26
N LEU A 162 0.00 -15.85 5.32
CA LEU A 162 1.45 -15.63 5.42
C LEU A 162 1.91 -14.15 5.42
N PHE A 163 1.06 -13.21 5.84
CA PHE A 163 1.49 -11.83 6.04
C PHE A 163 2.53 -11.70 7.18
N ASP A 164 3.27 -10.59 7.21
CA ASP A 164 4.34 -10.35 8.19
C ASP A 164 3.81 -10.46 9.63
N ASP A 165 4.31 -11.47 10.34
CA ASP A 165 3.85 -11.90 11.65
C ASP A 165 3.98 -10.79 12.71
N ALA A 166 5.00 -9.95 12.56
CA ALA A 166 5.25 -8.84 13.46
C ALA A 166 4.34 -7.62 13.15
N THR A 167 4.00 -7.38 11.89
CA THR A 167 2.95 -6.42 11.52
C THR A 167 1.58 -6.84 12.06
N ILE A 168 1.22 -8.12 11.92
CA ILE A 168 -0.03 -8.66 12.49
C ILE A 168 -0.06 -8.51 14.01
N LYS A 169 1.01 -8.88 14.72
CA LYS A 169 1.10 -8.71 16.18
C LYS A 169 0.94 -7.26 16.61
N ASN A 170 1.53 -6.33 15.86
CA ASN A 170 1.38 -4.91 16.13
C ASN A 170 -0.07 -4.42 15.93
N ASN A 171 -0.73 -4.87 14.87
CA ASN A 171 -2.13 -4.53 14.60
C ASN A 171 -3.09 -5.14 15.62
N LEU A 172 -2.87 -6.40 16.03
CA LEU A 172 -3.63 -7.02 17.11
C LEU A 172 -3.40 -6.33 18.45
N ALA A 173 -2.19 -5.85 18.73
CA ALA A 173 -1.93 -5.08 19.95
C ALA A 173 -2.70 -3.74 19.97
N VAL A 174 -2.94 -3.11 18.83
CA VAL A 174 -3.85 -1.94 18.75
C VAL A 174 -5.27 -2.32 19.15
N ILE A 175 -5.78 -3.47 18.69
CA ILE A 175 -7.09 -3.99 19.11
C ILE A 175 -7.12 -4.22 20.63
N ASP A 176 -6.09 -4.87 21.17
CA ASP A 176 -5.98 -5.13 22.61
C ASP A 176 -5.98 -3.82 23.42
N ILE A 177 -5.25 -2.78 22.97
CA ILE A 177 -5.24 -1.44 23.59
C ILE A 177 -6.64 -0.81 23.56
N LEU A 178 -7.35 -0.89 22.43
CA LEU A 178 -8.70 -0.33 22.29
C LEU A 178 -9.71 -1.06 23.19
N LEU A 179 -9.53 -2.37 23.39
CA LEU A 179 -10.29 -3.19 24.34
C LEU A 179 -9.81 -3.05 25.79
N LYS A 180 -8.80 -2.20 26.04
CA LYS A 180 -8.18 -1.94 27.34
C LYS A 180 -7.43 -3.14 27.94
N ASP A 181 -7.13 -4.16 27.14
CA ASP A 181 -6.25 -5.26 27.51
C ASP A 181 -4.78 -4.88 27.26
N TYR A 182 -4.31 -3.91 28.03
CA TYR A 182 -2.96 -3.36 27.87
C TYR A 182 -1.86 -4.40 28.12
N GLN A 183 -2.13 -5.37 29.00
CA GLN A 183 -1.17 -6.42 29.30
C GLN A 183 -1.00 -7.40 28.13
N LEU A 184 -2.10 -7.75 27.45
CA LEU A 184 -2.03 -8.56 26.23
C LEU A 184 -1.30 -7.81 25.11
N ALA A 185 -1.58 -6.53 24.92
CA ALA A 185 -0.86 -5.69 23.96
C ALA A 185 0.66 -5.69 24.22
N ILE A 186 1.09 -5.49 25.48
CA ILE A 186 2.50 -5.56 25.88
C ILE A 186 3.09 -6.94 25.54
N SER A 187 2.39 -8.03 25.88
CA SER A 187 2.87 -9.40 25.64
C SER A 187 3.09 -9.72 24.15
N ARG A 188 2.35 -9.06 23.24
CA ARG A 188 2.56 -9.20 21.79
C ARG A 188 3.74 -8.38 21.27
N LEU A 189 3.93 -7.18 21.81
CA LEU A 189 4.87 -6.18 21.30
C LEU A 189 6.26 -6.29 21.90
N GLU A 190 6.37 -6.57 23.21
CA GLU A 190 7.64 -6.61 23.92
C GLU A 190 8.62 -7.63 23.33
N PRO A 191 8.23 -8.88 22.95
CA PRO A 191 9.16 -9.82 22.32
C PRO A 191 9.74 -9.30 21.00
N LEU A 192 8.97 -8.54 20.21
CA LEU A 192 9.44 -7.95 18.95
C LEU A 192 10.49 -6.86 19.23
N TYR A 193 10.25 -6.03 20.25
CA TYR A 193 11.22 -5.03 20.69
C TYR A 193 12.49 -5.69 21.25
N GLN A 194 12.38 -6.72 22.10
CA GLN A 194 13.54 -7.40 22.64
C GLN A 194 14.37 -8.13 21.55
N ALA A 195 13.72 -8.59 20.48
CA ALA A 195 14.38 -9.18 19.30
C ALA A 195 15.10 -8.15 18.41
N GLY A 196 15.14 -6.87 18.81
CA GLY A 196 15.88 -5.83 18.08
C GLY A 196 15.05 -5.07 17.05
N ARG A 197 13.75 -5.33 16.92
CA ARG A 197 12.89 -4.52 16.04
C ARG A 197 12.73 -3.12 16.63
N ARG A 198 12.94 -2.08 15.81
CA ARG A 198 12.94 -0.68 16.22
C ARG A 198 12.12 0.19 15.26
N ASP A 199 11.00 -0.34 14.79
CA ASP A 199 10.07 0.46 13.99
C ASP A 199 9.29 1.44 14.87
N ASP A 200 9.07 2.66 14.35
CA ASP A 200 8.45 3.75 15.11
C ASP A 200 7.02 3.39 15.57
N THR A 201 6.27 2.65 14.75
CA THR A 201 4.90 2.23 15.05
C THR A 201 4.86 1.24 16.22
N LEU A 202 5.70 0.20 16.23
CA LEU A 202 5.84 -0.74 17.34
C LEU A 202 6.22 0.00 18.62
N ILE A 203 7.22 0.88 18.57
CA ILE A 203 7.68 1.64 19.73
C ILE A 203 6.54 2.53 20.27
N ALA A 204 5.81 3.22 19.39
CA ALA A 204 4.68 4.07 19.78
C ALA A 204 3.54 3.26 20.40
N ASN A 205 3.16 2.12 19.81
CA ASN A 205 2.11 1.26 20.34
C ASN A 205 2.52 0.62 21.67
N LEU A 206 3.77 0.18 21.82
CA LEU A 206 4.29 -0.38 23.06
C LEU A 206 4.38 0.70 24.16
N ALA A 207 4.82 1.90 23.81
CA ALA A 207 4.82 3.05 24.72
C ALA A 207 3.40 3.40 25.18
N LEU A 208 2.42 3.42 24.28
CA LEU A 208 1.02 3.63 24.63
C LEU A 208 0.51 2.54 25.56
N ALA A 209 0.80 1.26 25.27
CA ALA A 209 0.39 0.14 26.12
C ALA A 209 1.01 0.24 27.53
N TYR A 210 2.31 0.53 27.64
CA TYR A 210 2.96 0.74 28.94
C TYR A 210 2.39 1.94 29.70
N ALA A 211 2.18 3.07 29.04
CA ALA A 211 1.59 4.26 29.68
C ALA A 211 0.19 3.97 30.22
N LYS A 212 -0.62 3.24 29.45
CA LYS A 212 -1.97 2.82 29.84
C LYS A 212 -2.00 1.80 30.97
N ALA A 213 -1.05 0.86 30.99
CA ALA A 213 -0.85 -0.08 32.08
C ALA A 213 -0.22 0.57 33.35
N GLY A 214 0.31 1.79 33.24
CA GLY A 214 1.01 2.47 34.34
C GLY A 214 2.47 2.02 34.52
N HIS A 215 3.05 1.34 33.54
CA HIS A 215 4.41 0.79 33.59
C HIS A 215 5.46 1.85 33.17
N TYR A 216 5.80 2.76 34.09
CA TYR A 216 6.71 3.88 33.78
C TYR A 216 8.14 3.45 33.46
N GLU A 217 8.69 2.47 34.19
CA GLU A 217 10.09 2.03 33.99
C GLU A 217 10.36 1.50 32.58
N PRO A 218 9.62 0.51 32.06
CA PRO A 218 9.84 0.04 30.70
C PRO A 218 9.43 1.10 29.66
N PHE A 219 8.45 1.97 29.95
CA PHE A 219 8.11 3.10 29.10
C PHE A 219 9.29 4.04 28.89
N GLN A 220 9.95 4.49 29.98
CA GLN A 220 11.02 5.47 29.87
C GLN A 220 12.25 4.90 29.14
N ALA A 221 12.47 3.58 29.23
CA ALA A 221 13.55 2.90 28.52
C ALA A 221 13.41 3.01 26.99
N LEU A 222 12.19 3.04 26.46
CA LEU A 222 11.93 3.20 25.02
C LEU A 222 12.48 4.52 24.46
N TYR A 223 12.52 5.56 25.29
CA TYR A 223 12.87 6.92 24.88
C TYR A 223 14.06 7.52 25.62
N ILE A 224 14.83 6.71 26.34
CA ILE A 224 15.94 7.16 27.20
C ILE A 224 16.99 7.98 26.43
N ASN A 225 17.20 7.65 25.14
CA ASN A 225 18.14 8.33 24.26
C ASN A 225 17.52 9.45 23.41
N ARG A 226 16.19 9.63 23.47
CA ARG A 226 15.46 10.58 22.62
C ARG A 226 14.94 11.80 23.38
N TYR A 227 14.59 11.62 24.65
CA TYR A 227 13.99 12.65 25.49
C TYR A 227 14.68 12.69 26.85
N ASN A 228 14.72 13.85 27.49
CA ASN A 228 15.19 13.99 28.87
C ASN A 228 14.14 13.47 29.88
N ALA A 229 14.50 13.39 31.17
CA ALA A 229 13.63 12.80 32.19
C ALA A 229 12.26 13.50 32.32
N SER A 230 12.24 14.84 32.30
CA SER A 230 11.02 15.64 32.41
C SER A 230 10.10 15.45 31.19
N GLU A 231 10.69 15.43 29.99
CA GLU A 231 9.95 15.16 28.74
C GLU A 231 9.33 13.76 28.72
N ARG A 232 10.06 12.73 29.18
CA ARG A 232 9.54 11.36 29.27
C ARG A 232 8.39 11.26 30.28
N GLU A 233 8.53 11.88 31.44
CA GLU A 233 7.47 11.91 32.44
C GLU A 233 6.20 12.60 31.91
N ALA A 234 6.36 13.76 31.26
CA ALA A 234 5.25 14.47 30.63
C ALA A 234 4.56 13.62 29.55
N LEU A 235 5.34 12.96 28.67
CA LEU A 235 4.80 12.09 27.63
C LEU A 235 4.05 10.89 28.22
N PHE A 236 4.59 10.26 29.27
CA PHE A 236 3.94 9.15 29.96
C PHE A 236 2.59 9.56 30.53
N VAL A 237 2.53 10.68 31.25
CA VAL A 237 1.28 11.21 31.81
C VAL A 237 0.27 11.53 30.71
N ALA A 238 0.72 12.17 29.63
CA ALA A 238 -0.13 12.50 28.49
C ALA A 238 -0.76 11.25 27.86
N LEU A 239 0.05 10.22 27.54
CA LEU A 239 -0.43 8.99 26.93
C LEU A 239 -1.34 8.19 27.88
N ARG A 240 -1.03 8.18 29.18
CA ARG A 240 -1.88 7.55 30.19
C ARG A 240 -3.27 8.18 30.25
N MET A 241 -3.36 9.50 30.11
CA MET A 241 -4.62 10.25 30.17
C MET A 241 -5.38 10.33 28.84
N ALA A 242 -4.71 10.11 27.71
CA ALA A 242 -5.31 10.21 26.38
C ALA A 242 -6.51 9.26 26.23
N VAL A 243 -7.69 9.76 25.87
CA VAL A 243 -8.83 8.87 25.61
C VAL A 243 -8.52 8.07 24.34
N THR A 244 -8.52 6.74 24.44
CA THR A 244 -8.50 5.87 23.26
C THR A 244 -9.89 5.91 22.65
N ASN A 245 -10.12 6.86 21.75
CA ASN A 245 -11.41 6.99 21.06
C ASN A 245 -11.63 5.75 20.17
N GLY A 246 -12.32 4.74 20.69
CA GLY A 246 -13.18 3.89 19.88
C GLY A 246 -14.46 4.68 19.57
N ALA A 247 -14.95 4.60 18.34
CA ALA A 247 -16.20 5.23 17.89
C ALA A 247 -17.35 5.06 18.92
N PRO A 248 -18.32 6.00 18.96
CA PRO A 248 -19.31 6.07 20.04
C PRO A 248 -20.10 4.79 20.17
N SER A 249 -20.27 4.33 21.42
CA SER A 249 -21.19 3.28 21.82
C SER A 249 -22.57 3.59 21.24
N SER A 250 -22.94 2.94 20.15
CA SER A 250 -24.31 2.94 19.69
C SER A 250 -25.08 1.91 20.50
N VAL A 251 -26.15 2.41 21.12
CA VAL A 251 -27.27 1.67 21.71
C VAL A 251 -27.07 1.15 23.14
N GLU A 252 -27.33 2.02 24.11
CA GLU A 252 -28.19 1.63 25.25
C GLU A 252 -29.55 2.31 25.08
N SER A 253 -30.58 1.52 24.79
CA SER A 253 -31.97 1.80 25.15
C SER A 253 -32.72 0.48 25.23
N PRO A 254 -33.49 0.29 26.30
CA PRO A 254 -34.92 0.04 26.17
C PRO A 254 -35.70 1.35 26.22
#